data_AF-A0A1V1STG7-F1
#
_entry.id   AF-A0A1V1STG7-F1
#
_cell.length_a   1.000
_cell.length_b   1.000
_cell.length_c   1.000
_cell.angle_alpha   90.00
_cell.angle_beta   90.00
_cell.angle_gamma   90.00
#
_symmetry.space_group_name_H-M   'P 1'
#
loop_
_entity.id
_entity.type
_entity.pdbx_description
1 polymer ?
#
loop_
_entity_poly.entity_id
_entity_poly.type
_entity_poly.pdbx_seq_one_letter_code
_entity_poly.pdbx_strand_id
1 'polypeptide(L)'
;MNIWDPKEPNTLPQYNKDDAWKGLLVLLTALTVQVFLVVPTQVILTRVQASFLPEEDDTIVPFDRSFGGKVEPAIVGGKGYVNMKDAWKSFSRASWVRLIKLYVKIFLITVAISFAWIAVLIPEYILIANNSRKVDEL
;
A
#
# COMPACT_ATOMS: atom_id res chain seq x y z
N MET A 1 20.01 -24.00 -3.27
CA MET A 1 20.38 -22.58 -3.37
C MET A 1 21.82 -22.57 -3.82
N ASN A 2 22.08 -22.35 -5.11
CA ASN A 2 23.45 -22.24 -5.60
C ASN A 2 23.97 -20.88 -5.16
N ILE A 3 24.76 -20.91 -4.09
CA ILE A 3 25.48 -19.75 -3.57
C ILE A 3 26.56 -19.44 -4.61
N TRP A 4 26.73 -18.17 -4.96
CA TRP A 4 27.79 -17.74 -5.87
C TRP A 4 29.13 -18.31 -5.39
N ASP A 5 29.73 -19.22 -6.18
CA ASP A 5 31.04 -19.80 -5.88
C ASP A 5 32.11 -18.89 -6.50
N PRO A 6 32.96 -18.23 -5.68
CA PRO A 6 34.03 -17.38 -6.18
C PRO A 6 35.02 -18.14 -7.08
N LYS A 7 35.04 -19.48 -7.03
CA LYS A 7 35.93 -20.33 -7.82
C LYS A 7 35.40 -20.61 -9.23
N GLU A 8 34.12 -20.39 -9.48
CA GLU A 8 33.48 -20.59 -10.79
C GLU A 8 32.72 -19.33 -11.23
N PRO A 9 33.43 -18.23 -11.58
CA PRO A 9 32.82 -16.93 -11.84
C PRO A 9 31.90 -16.91 -13.07
N ASN A 10 31.98 -17.92 -13.94
CA ASN A 10 31.18 -18.02 -15.17
C ASN A 10 29.88 -18.82 -15.01
N THR A 11 29.59 -19.38 -13.84
CA THR A 11 28.30 -20.05 -13.62
C THR A 11 27.28 -19.03 -13.13
N LEU A 12 26.32 -18.68 -13.97
CA LEU A 12 25.19 -17.87 -13.56
C LEU A 12 24.26 -18.69 -12.64
N PRO A 13 23.71 -18.10 -11.57
CA PRO A 13 22.73 -18.78 -10.72
C PRO A 13 21.55 -19.24 -11.57
N GLN A 14 21.39 -20.55 -11.73
CA GLN A 14 20.27 -21.09 -12.50
C GLN A 14 18.97 -20.92 -11.72
N TYR A 15 17.96 -20.35 -12.38
CA TYR A 15 16.61 -20.18 -11.82
C TYR A 15 16.03 -21.56 -11.49
N ASN A 16 15.90 -21.85 -10.19
CA ASN A 16 15.28 -23.07 -9.73
C ASN A 16 13.79 -22.82 -9.44
N LYS A 17 12.90 -23.75 -9.82
CA LYS A 17 11.46 -23.62 -9.58
C LYS A 17 11.10 -23.44 -8.10
N ASP A 18 11.96 -23.93 -7.20
CA ASP A 18 11.81 -23.76 -5.75
C ASP A 18 11.95 -22.29 -5.28
N ASP A 19 12.54 -21.40 -6.09
CA ASP A 19 12.66 -19.97 -5.74
C ASP A 19 11.35 -19.20 -5.96
N ALA A 20 10.43 -19.71 -6.80
CA ALA A 20 9.11 -19.09 -6.98
C ALA A 20 8.30 -19.09 -5.67
N TRP A 21 8.43 -20.14 -4.86
CA TRP A 21 7.79 -20.21 -3.54
C TRP A 21 8.34 -19.17 -2.57
N LYS A 22 9.65 -18.91 -2.60
CA LYS A 22 10.26 -17.84 -1.78
C LYS A 22 9.74 -16.47 -2.22
N GLY A 23 9.59 -16.24 -3.53
CA GLY A 23 8.98 -15.03 -4.06
C GLY A 23 7.55 -14.83 -3.53
N LEU A 24 6.73 -15.89 -3.53
CA LEU A 24 5.39 -15.85 -2.95
C LEU A 24 5.41 -15.53 -1.44
N LEU A 25 6.36 -16.12 -0.70
CA LEU A 25 6.50 -15.92 0.74
C LEU A 25 6.92 -14.48 1.08
N VAL A 26 7.84 -13.92 0.30
CA VAL A 26 8.25 -12.50 0.41
C VAL A 26 7.06 -11.59 0.10
N LEU A 27 6.31 -11.88 -0.97
CA LEU A 27 5.12 -11.11 -1.34
C LEU A 27 4.06 -11.13 -0.22
N LEU A 28 3.75 -12.30 0.34
CA LEU A 28 2.81 -12.44 1.44
C LEU A 28 3.27 -11.68 2.69
N THR A 29 4.56 -11.72 2.99
CA THR A 29 5.14 -10.98 4.12
C THR A 29 5.03 -9.48 3.89
N ALA A 30 5.35 -8.99 2.69
CA ALA A 30 5.22 -7.58 2.32
C ALA A 30 3.76 -7.11 2.44
N LEU A 31 2.79 -7.89 1.94
CA LEU A 31 1.37 -7.58 2.08
C LEU A 31 0.92 -7.54 3.55
N THR A 32 1.41 -8.47 4.37
CA THR A 32 1.11 -8.50 5.81
C THR A 32 1.62 -7.23 6.49
N VAL A 33 2.88 -6.85 6.24
CA VAL A 33 3.44 -5.60 6.77
C VAL A 33 2.66 -4.38 6.27
N GLN A 34 2.26 -4.35 5.00
CA GLN A 34 1.49 -3.25 4.45
C GLN A 34 0.15 -3.07 5.18
N VAL A 35 -0.59 -4.16 5.40
CA VAL A 35 -1.93 -4.11 6.01
C VAL A 35 -1.86 -3.86 7.52
N PHE A 36 -0.92 -4.48 8.23
CA PHE A 36 -0.86 -4.43 9.70
C PHE A 36 0.03 -3.33 10.28
N LEU A 37 0.96 -2.78 9.50
CA LEU A 37 1.87 -1.72 9.96
C LEU A 37 1.68 -0.42 9.18
N VAL A 38 1.77 -0.47 7.85
CA VAL A 38 1.82 0.76 7.03
C VAL A 38 0.47 1.48 7.01
N VAL A 39 -0.60 0.79 6.56
CA VAL A 39 -1.97 1.34 6.53
C VAL A 39 -2.35 1.94 7.88
N PRO A 40 -2.18 1.24 9.01
CA PRO A 40 -2.69 1.76 10.25
C PRO A 40 -1.84 2.89 10.82
N THR A 41 -0.53 2.91 10.56
CA THR A 41 0.34 4.05 10.89
C THR A 41 -0.08 5.30 10.10
N GLN A 42 -0.35 5.15 8.79
CA GLN A 42 -0.79 6.27 7.95
C GLN A 42 -2.11 6.87 8.43
N VAL A 43 -3.08 6.03 8.84
CA VAL A 43 -4.37 6.49 9.38
C VAL A 43 -4.20 7.27 10.68
N ILE A 44 -3.33 6.81 11.59
CA ILE A 44 -3.05 7.58 12.81
C ILE A 44 -2.40 8.91 12.45
N LEU A 45 -1.38 8.89 11.57
CA LEU A 45 -0.62 10.08 11.21
C LEU A 45 -1.54 11.15 10.60
N THR A 46 -2.40 10.76 9.65
CA THR A 46 -3.41 11.66 9.07
C THR A 46 -4.40 12.17 10.11
N ARG A 47 -4.79 11.36 11.10
CA ARG A 47 -5.64 11.83 12.22
C ARG A 47 -4.95 12.84 13.12
N VAL A 48 -3.68 12.62 13.45
CA VAL A 48 -2.88 13.56 14.25
C VAL A 48 -2.68 14.86 13.47
N GLN A 49 -2.35 14.78 12.18
CA GLN A 49 -2.21 15.95 11.30
C GLN A 49 -3.53 16.73 11.19
N ALA A 50 -4.66 16.04 11.06
CA ALA A 50 -5.97 16.69 11.04
C ALA A 50 -6.33 17.36 12.38
N SER A 51 -5.72 16.95 13.50
CA SER A 51 -5.91 17.65 14.79
C SER A 51 -5.15 18.98 14.88
N PHE A 52 -4.19 19.26 13.99
CA PHE A 52 -3.48 20.54 13.94
C PHE A 52 -4.17 21.60 13.07
N LEU A 53 -5.32 21.26 12.47
CA LEU A 53 -6.07 22.24 11.68
C LEU A 53 -6.56 23.38 12.61
N PRO A 54 -6.41 24.66 12.22
CA PRO A 54 -6.92 25.78 13.01
C PRO A 54 -8.43 25.66 13.28
N GLU A 55 -8.87 26.11 14.46
CA GLU A 55 -10.28 26.03 14.85
C GLU A 55 -11.19 26.91 13.96
N GLU A 56 -10.63 28.00 13.41
CA GLU A 56 -11.30 28.95 12.52
C GLU A 56 -11.62 28.40 11.10
N ASP A 57 -10.96 27.33 10.65
CA ASP A 57 -11.13 26.82 9.28
C ASP A 57 -11.97 25.53 9.24
N ASP A 58 -13.16 25.59 8.65
CA ASP A 58 -14.02 24.41 8.46
C ASP A 58 -13.59 23.56 7.25
N THR A 59 -13.59 22.24 7.42
CA THR A 59 -13.22 21.30 6.37
C THR A 59 -14.42 20.96 5.48
N ILE A 60 -14.20 20.90 4.17
CA ILE A 60 -15.21 20.47 3.16
C ILE A 60 -15.82 19.11 3.55
N VAL A 61 -14.99 18.21 4.07
CA VAL A 61 -15.43 16.93 4.65
C VAL A 61 -15.62 17.12 6.16
N PRO A 62 -16.80 16.86 6.73
CA PRO A 62 -17.04 17.05 8.14
C PRO A 62 -16.11 16.17 8.97
N PHE A 63 -15.27 16.81 9.79
CA PHE A 63 -14.27 16.17 10.61
C PHE A 63 -14.74 16.09 12.07
N ASP A 64 -14.58 14.93 12.72
CA ASP A 64 -14.85 14.81 14.17
C ASP A 64 -13.70 15.44 14.96
N ARG A 65 -13.83 16.74 15.23
CA ARG A 65 -12.86 17.55 16.00
C ARG A 65 -12.72 17.09 17.46
N SER A 66 -13.72 16.40 18.01
CA SER A 66 -13.66 15.87 19.38
C SER A 66 -12.89 14.55 19.49
N PHE A 67 -12.64 13.88 18.36
CA PHE A 67 -12.10 12.51 18.26
C PHE A 67 -12.73 11.55 19.28
N GLY A 68 -14.05 11.57 19.42
CA GLY A 68 -14.79 10.77 20.41
C GLY A 68 -14.63 11.25 21.86
N GLY A 69 -14.53 12.57 22.08
CA GLY A 69 -14.45 13.20 23.41
C GLY A 69 -13.08 13.13 24.08
N LYS A 70 -12.00 12.95 23.31
CA LYS A 70 -10.62 12.84 23.80
C LYS A 70 -9.78 14.09 23.57
N VAL A 71 -10.28 15.04 22.79
CA VAL A 71 -9.66 16.36 22.60
C VAL A 71 -10.51 17.39 23.30
N GLU A 72 -9.97 17.96 24.37
CA GLU A 72 -10.51 19.17 24.97
C GLU A 72 -10.01 20.38 24.17
N PRO A 73 -10.89 21.32 23.80
CA PRO A 73 -10.52 22.52 23.05
C PRO A 73 -9.36 23.27 23.73
N ALA A 74 -8.47 23.88 22.94
CA ALA A 74 -7.37 24.69 23.48
C ALA A 74 -7.89 25.86 24.34
N ILE A 75 -9.12 26.32 24.03
CA ILE A 75 -9.86 27.37 24.75
C ILE A 75 -10.11 27.03 26.24
N VAL A 76 -10.19 25.74 26.60
CA VAL A 76 -10.40 25.30 28.00
C VAL A 76 -9.13 24.80 28.70
N GLY A 77 -7.94 25.07 28.14
CA GLY A 77 -6.66 24.63 28.72
C GLY A 77 -6.26 23.19 28.38
N GLY A 78 -6.99 22.55 27.45
CA GLY A 78 -6.65 21.25 26.89
C GLY A 78 -5.49 21.33 25.90
N LYS A 79 -4.86 20.19 25.59
CA LYS A 79 -3.71 20.13 24.67
C LYS A 79 -4.04 20.52 23.24
N GLY A 80 -5.31 20.57 22.82
CA GLY A 80 -5.73 20.97 21.46
C GLY A 80 -5.34 19.99 20.33
N TYR A 81 -4.50 18.99 20.58
CA TYR A 81 -4.07 17.97 19.61
C TYR A 81 -4.17 16.55 20.18
N VAL A 82 -4.32 15.56 19.30
CA VAL A 82 -4.36 14.13 19.66
C VAL A 82 -2.96 13.53 19.64
N ASN A 83 -2.57 12.82 20.69
CA ASN A 83 -1.32 12.08 20.71
C ASN A 83 -1.43 10.74 19.98
N MET A 84 -0.35 10.23 19.39
CA MET A 84 -0.35 9.04 18.51
C MET A 84 -1.01 7.80 19.16
N LYS A 85 -0.79 7.59 20.46
CA LYS A 85 -1.41 6.49 21.23
C LYS A 85 -2.92 6.65 21.44
N ASP A 86 -3.39 7.88 21.61
CA ASP A 86 -4.81 8.17 21.84
C ASP A 86 -5.61 8.14 20.53
N ALA A 87 -4.98 8.55 19.42
CA ALA A 87 -5.53 8.41 18.07
C ALA A 87 -5.75 6.94 17.67
N TRP A 88 -4.88 6.03 18.12
CA TRP A 88 -5.05 4.59 17.91
C TRP A 88 -6.21 4.03 18.72
N LYS A 89 -6.33 4.42 20.00
CA LYS A 89 -7.41 3.94 20.88
C LYS A 89 -8.78 4.51 20.54
N SER A 90 -8.85 5.72 19.97
CA SER A 90 -10.11 6.36 19.57
C SER A 90 -10.70 5.78 18.28
N PHE A 91 -9.94 4.97 17.52
CA PHE A 91 -10.46 4.35 16.31
C PHE A 91 -11.26 3.08 16.64
N SER A 92 -12.58 3.15 16.45
CA SER A 92 -13.46 2.01 16.71
C SER A 92 -13.12 0.79 15.83
N ARG A 93 -13.32 -0.42 16.37
CA ARG A 93 -13.16 -1.67 15.59
C ARG A 93 -14.09 -1.72 14.36
N ALA A 94 -15.26 -1.08 14.43
CA ALA A 94 -16.17 -0.97 13.29
C ALA A 94 -15.58 -0.13 12.14
N SER A 95 -14.87 0.96 12.48
CA SER A 95 -14.16 1.80 11.51
C SER A 95 -13.00 1.03 10.86
N TRP A 96 -12.28 0.20 11.61
CA TRP A 96 -11.24 -0.70 11.08
C TRP A 96 -11.80 -1.66 10.02
N VAL A 97 -12.92 -2.33 10.31
CA VAL A 97 -13.53 -3.27 9.37
C VAL A 97 -13.98 -2.57 8.09
N ARG A 98 -14.55 -1.37 8.18
CA ARG A 98 -14.93 -0.59 6.99
C ARG A 98 -13.71 -0.20 6.17
N LEU A 99 -12.63 0.24 6.82
CA LEU A 99 -11.39 0.61 6.17
C LEU A 99 -10.78 -0.58 5.43
N ILE A 100 -10.66 -1.74 6.08
CA ILE A 100 -10.14 -2.96 5.46
C ILE A 100 -11.01 -3.37 4.27
N LYS A 101 -12.34 -3.32 4.39
CA LYS A 101 -13.23 -3.61 3.25
C LYS A 101 -13.01 -2.67 2.07
N LEU A 102 -12.80 -1.38 2.33
CA LEU A 102 -12.50 -0.40 1.28
C LEU A 102 -11.18 -0.73 0.58
N TYR A 103 -10.12 -1.00 1.35
CA TYR A 103 -8.81 -1.38 0.79
C TYR A 103 -8.88 -2.67 -0.02
N VAL A 104 -9.64 -3.68 0.44
CA VAL A 104 -9.85 -4.93 -0.32
C VAL A 104 -10.55 -4.64 -1.65
N LYS A 105 -11.59 -3.78 -1.67
CA LYS A 105 -12.24 -3.38 -2.93
C LYS A 105 -11.28 -2.67 -3.87
N ILE A 106 -10.51 -1.71 -3.37
CA ILE A 106 -9.50 -0.98 -4.16
C ILE A 106 -8.49 -1.96 -4.73
N PHE A 107 -7.95 -2.86 -3.91
CA PHE A 107 -6.99 -3.88 -4.33
C PHE A 107 -7.55 -4.76 -5.45
N LEU A 108 -8.78 -5.26 -5.30
CA LEU A 108 -9.43 -6.08 -6.33
C LEU A 108 -9.59 -5.31 -7.65
N ILE A 109 -9.97 -4.03 -7.58
CA ILE A 109 -10.10 -3.17 -8.77
C ILE A 109 -8.72 -2.95 -9.41
N THR A 110 -7.69 -2.65 -8.64
CA THR A 110 -6.31 -2.46 -9.15
C THR A 110 -5.79 -3.73 -9.82
N VAL A 111 -6.02 -4.89 -9.22
CA VAL A 111 -5.65 -6.19 -9.79
C VAL A 111 -6.42 -6.44 -11.09
N ALA A 112 -7.73 -6.21 -11.11
CA ALA A 112 -8.55 -6.38 -12.31
C ALA A 112 -8.08 -5.48 -13.46
N ILE A 113 -7.79 -4.20 -13.18
CA ILE A 113 -7.25 -3.26 -14.16
C ILE A 113 -5.87 -3.72 -14.66
N SER A 114 -5.01 -4.21 -13.76
CA SER A 114 -3.69 -4.72 -14.13
C SER A 114 -3.80 -5.93 -15.07
N PHE A 115 -4.72 -6.85 -14.80
CA PHE A 115 -5.01 -7.97 -15.69
C PHE A 115 -5.57 -7.51 -17.04
N ALA A 116 -6.48 -6.54 -17.04
CA ALA A 116 -7.02 -5.97 -18.27
C ALA A 116 -5.90 -5.33 -19.12
N TRP A 117 -4.97 -4.60 -18.50
CA TRP A 117 -3.80 -4.05 -19.16
C TRP A 117 -2.91 -5.14 -19.78
N ILE A 118 -2.58 -6.18 -19.03
CA ILE A 118 -1.78 -7.32 -19.54
C ILE A 118 -2.49 -8.00 -20.71
N ALA A 119 -3.81 -8.17 -20.62
CA ALA A 119 -4.63 -8.77 -21.67
C ALA A 119 -4.65 -7.95 -22.97
N VAL A 120 -4.42 -6.64 -22.92
CA VAL A 120 -4.30 -5.77 -24.11
C VAL A 120 -2.85 -5.75 -24.62
N LEU A 121 -1.87 -5.59 -23.73
CA LEU A 121 -0.46 -5.47 -24.10
C LEU A 121 0.12 -6.74 -24.72
N ILE A 122 -0.27 -7.94 -24.26
CA ILE A 122 0.26 -9.19 -24.81
C ILE A 122 -0.12 -9.34 -26.31
N PRO A 123 -1.39 -9.20 -26.72
CA PRO A 123 -1.77 -9.19 -28.12
C PRO A 123 -1.09 -8.10 -28.95
N GLU A 124 -1.03 -6.87 -28.45
CA GLU A 124 -0.33 -5.76 -29.15
C GLU A 124 1.15 -6.11 -29.38
N TYR A 125 1.82 -6.63 -28.37
CA TYR A 125 3.20 -7.06 -28.45
C TYR A 125 3.39 -8.17 -29.49
N ILE A 126 2.53 -9.19 -29.49
CA ILE A 126 2.59 -10.30 -30.47
C ILE A 126 2.37 -9.78 -31.90
N LEU A 127 1.43 -8.86 -32.10
CA LEU A 127 1.13 -8.29 -33.42
C LEU A 127 2.32 -7.49 -33.94
N ILE A 128 2.91 -6.63 -33.11
CA ILE A 128 4.10 -5.85 -33.46
C ILE A 128 5.29 -6.77 -33.74
N ALA A 129 5.53 -7.79 -32.91
CA ALA A 129 6.62 -8.73 -33.10
C ALA A 129 6.49 -9.52 -34.41
N ASN A 130 5.27 -9.94 -34.77
CA ASN A 130 5.01 -10.63 -36.03
C ASN A 130 5.12 -9.70 -37.25
N ASN A 131 4.85 -8.40 -37.10
CA ASN A 131 4.84 -7.43 -38.20
C ASN A 131 6.15 -6.63 -38.34
N SER A 132 7.08 -6.76 -37.39
CA SER A 132 8.38 -6.10 -37.45
C SER A 132 9.31 -6.87 -38.39
N ARG A 133 9.61 -6.30 -39.57
CA ARG A 133 10.66 -6.83 -40.47
C ARG A 133 11.98 -6.94 -39.69
N LYS A 134 12.64 -8.09 -39.78
CA LYS A 134 13.98 -8.29 -39.23
C LYS A 134 14.91 -7.24 -39.83
N VAL A 135 15.62 -6.52 -38.98
CA VAL A 135 16.63 -5.51 -39.36
C VAL A 135 17.92 -6.17 -39.89
N ASP A 136 17.96 -7.50 -39.95
CA ASP A 136 19.10 -8.29 -40.42
C ASP A 136 19.34 -8.23 -41.95
N GLU A 137 18.57 -7.44 -42.70
CA GLU A 137 18.71 -7.25 -44.16
C GLU A 137 19.05 -5.79 -44.58
N LEU A 138 19.67 -4.98 -43.71
CA LEU A 138 20.28 -3.68 -44.05
C LEU A 138 21.78 -3.70 -43.76
#